data_AF-A0A4Y3NAK0-F1
#
_entry.id   AF-A0A4Y3NAK0-F1
#
_cell.length_a   1.000
_cell.length_b   1.000
_cell.length_c   1.000
_cell.angle_alpha   90.00
_cell.angle_beta   90.00
_cell.angle_gamma   90.00
#
_symmetry.space_group_name_H-M   'P 1'
#
loop_
_entity.id
_entity.type
_entity.pdbx_description
1 polymer ?
#
loop_
_entity_poly.entity_id
_entity_poly.type
_entity_poly.pdbx_seq_one_letter_code
_entity_poly.pdbx_strand_id
1 'polypeptide(L)'
;MVISLASDAVVPAPAAKSLGAARAKNGVSIRETLNDFRALFTAAEQALDVEALLSIAEGWAEVAETAPALSCTDVYTGLATQAHFQRRIHEVSAAEWPGSYALAIISLPRPRGSRSHCWTLLARLGDLVKVELQGTGATAMYQHSAVHILFSVSESNLTRLVECKTALEALGDGSLCPSGMKFYPLSGGPETAVITAARDASF
;
A
#
# COMPACT_ATOMS: atom_id res chain seq x y z
N MET A 1 10.53 14.35 20.33
CA MET A 1 10.58 14.44 21.80
C MET A 1 10.88 13.04 22.33
N VAL A 2 12.07 12.81 22.88
CA VAL A 2 12.47 11.51 23.44
C VAL A 2 12.03 11.52 24.90
N ILE A 3 11.02 10.72 25.26
CA ILE A 3 10.56 10.60 26.64
C ILE A 3 11.50 9.61 27.34
N SER A 4 12.24 10.07 28.35
CA SER A 4 13.06 9.20 29.19
C SER A 4 12.14 8.26 29.96
N LEU A 5 12.26 6.95 29.71
CA LEU A 5 11.52 5.91 30.43
C LEU A 5 12.22 5.47 31.73
N ALA A 6 13.43 5.97 31.98
CA ALA A 6 14.37 5.40 32.96
C ALA A 6 14.44 6.14 34.29
N SER A 7 13.56 7.12 34.53
CA SER A 7 13.68 8.00 35.70
C SER A 7 12.81 7.58 36.90
N ASP A 8 11.83 6.69 36.72
CA ASP A 8 10.85 6.31 37.73
C ASP A 8 10.63 4.79 37.77
N ALA A 9 10.22 4.27 38.93
CA ALA A 9 9.89 2.86 39.12
C ALA A 9 8.62 2.41 38.37
N VAL A 10 7.90 3.37 37.79
CA VAL A 10 6.67 3.17 37.03
C VAL A 10 6.89 3.78 35.66
N VAL A 11 6.69 2.98 34.61
CA VAL A 11 6.76 3.47 33.24
C VAL A 11 5.41 4.10 32.89
N PRO A 12 5.34 5.42 32.61
CA PRO A 12 4.05 6.05 32.30
C PRO A 12 3.42 5.41 31.06
N ALA A 13 2.15 5.02 31.14
CA ALA A 13 1.39 4.43 30.05
C ALA A 13 1.53 5.19 28.70
N PRO A 14 1.46 6.54 28.64
CA PRO A 14 1.67 7.26 27.38
C PRO A 14 3.07 7.10 26.78
N ALA A 15 4.09 6.93 27.62
CA ALA A 15 5.46 6.74 27.20
C ALA A 15 5.68 5.31 26.68
N ALA A 16 5.12 4.30 27.36
CA ALA A 16 5.09 2.92 26.88
C ALA A 16 4.34 2.80 25.54
N LYS A 17 3.18 3.46 25.42
CA LYS A 17 2.41 3.54 24.17
C LYS A 17 3.21 4.18 23.03
N SER A 18 3.88 5.30 23.31
CA SER A 18 4.75 5.98 22.34
C SER A 18 5.93 5.12 21.89
N LEU A 19 6.53 4.33 22.80
CA LEU A 19 7.59 3.37 22.47
C LEU A 19 7.08 2.26 21.56
N GLY A 20 5.91 1.68 21.86
CA GLY A 20 5.28 0.64 21.03
C GLY A 20 5.01 1.14 19.61
N ALA A 21 4.44 2.34 19.51
CA ALA A 21 4.22 3.02 18.24
C ALA A 21 5.53 3.23 17.46
N ALA A 22 6.59 3.70 18.13
CA ALA A 22 7.89 3.90 17.48
C ALA A 22 8.51 2.58 16.98
N ARG A 23 8.39 1.50 17.77
CA ARG A 23 8.88 0.16 17.39
C ARG A 23 8.15 -0.38 16.17
N ALA A 24 6.82 -0.25 16.12
CA ALA A 24 6.02 -0.62 14.96
C ALA A 24 6.41 0.17 13.70
N LYS A 25 6.64 1.49 13.80
CA LYS A 25 7.12 2.32 12.67
C LYS A 25 8.46 1.86 12.11
N ASN A 26 9.32 1.31 12.96
CA ASN A 26 10.62 0.77 12.57
C ASN A 26 10.54 -0.71 12.16
N GLY A 27 9.34 -1.29 12.09
CA GLY A 27 9.08 -2.67 11.71
C GLY A 27 9.61 -3.73 12.68
N VAL A 28 9.86 -3.34 13.94
CA VAL A 28 10.18 -4.30 15.00
C VAL A 28 8.92 -5.09 15.32
N SER A 29 9.03 -6.41 15.37
CA SER A 29 7.88 -7.27 15.66
C SER A 29 7.33 -7.00 17.07
N ILE A 30 6.06 -7.31 17.29
CA ILE A 30 5.48 -7.24 18.64
C ILE A 30 6.24 -8.14 19.63
N ARG A 31 6.71 -9.32 19.17
CA ARG A 31 7.50 -10.24 20.00
C ARG A 31 8.81 -9.62 20.46
N GLU A 32 9.58 -9.05 19.54
CA GLU A 32 10.85 -8.37 19.87
C GLU A 32 10.60 -7.16 20.78
N THR A 33 9.55 -6.40 20.48
CA THR A 33 9.16 -5.23 21.29
C THR A 33 8.88 -5.64 22.75
N LEU A 34 8.10 -6.70 22.97
CA LEU A 34 7.78 -7.20 24.31
C LEU A 34 8.99 -7.84 25.01
N ASN A 35 9.86 -8.52 24.26
CA ASN A 35 11.10 -9.09 24.80
C ASN A 35 12.05 -8.00 25.31
N ASP A 36 12.27 -6.95 24.52
CA ASP A 36 13.12 -5.83 24.92
C ASP A 36 12.51 -5.04 26.07
N PHE A 37 11.18 -4.88 26.07
CA PHE A 37 10.47 -4.23 27.17
C PHE A 37 10.64 -5.03 28.47
N ARG A 38 10.50 -6.36 28.43
CA ARG A 38 10.77 -7.23 29.58
C ARG A 38 12.23 -7.15 30.02
N ALA A 39 13.18 -7.10 29.08
CA ALA A 39 14.60 -6.98 29.38
C ALA A 39 14.91 -5.67 30.12
N LEU A 40 14.22 -4.57 29.80
CA LEU A 40 14.34 -3.29 30.51
C LEU A 40 13.99 -3.42 31.99
N PHE A 41 12.84 -4.00 32.33
CA PHE A 41 12.44 -4.22 33.73
C PHE A 41 13.39 -5.20 34.45
N THR A 42 13.85 -6.23 33.74
CA THR A 42 14.82 -7.18 34.28
C THR A 42 16.14 -6.50 34.64
N ALA A 43 16.65 -5.63 33.76
CA ALA A 43 17.88 -4.88 33.99
C ALA A 43 17.73 -3.80 35.08
N ALA A 44 16.52 -3.30 35.28
CA ALA A 44 16.18 -2.36 36.35
C ALA A 44 15.87 -3.05 37.69
N GLU A 45 15.95 -4.38 37.77
CA GLU A 45 15.57 -5.18 38.95
C GLU A 45 14.13 -4.89 39.44
N GLN A 46 13.23 -4.57 38.50
CA GLN A 46 11.84 -4.23 38.77
C GLN A 46 10.89 -5.33 38.28
N ALA A 47 9.76 -5.47 38.99
CA ALA A 47 8.67 -6.29 38.49
C ALA A 47 8.08 -5.67 37.22
N LEU A 48 7.69 -6.51 36.26
CA LEU A 48 7.08 -6.05 35.02
C LEU A 48 5.76 -5.34 35.32
N ASP A 49 5.67 -4.07 34.91
CA ASP A 49 4.43 -3.31 34.97
C ASP A 49 3.47 -3.77 33.86
N VAL A 50 2.36 -4.40 34.27
CA VAL A 50 1.35 -4.95 33.36
C VAL A 50 0.60 -3.84 32.62
N GLU A 51 0.35 -2.69 33.24
CA GLU A 51 -0.35 -1.58 32.60
C GLU A 51 0.53 -0.94 31.52
N ALA A 52 1.83 -0.83 31.80
CA ALA A 52 2.80 -0.38 30.81
C ALA A 52 2.95 -1.41 29.66
N LEU A 53 2.87 -2.71 29.96
CA LEU A 53 2.90 -3.79 28.96
C LEU A 53 1.67 -3.76 28.03
N LEU A 54 0.48 -3.50 28.58
CA LEU A 54 -0.73 -3.33 27.77
C LEU A 54 -0.63 -2.07 26.91
N SER A 55 -0.13 -0.98 27.48
CA SER A 55 0.04 0.29 26.77
C SER A 55 1.03 0.21 25.60
N ILE A 56 2.16 -0.51 25.76
CA ILE A 56 3.11 -0.72 24.65
C ILE A 56 2.50 -1.59 23.54
N ALA A 57 1.73 -2.62 23.89
CA ALA A 57 1.05 -3.47 22.91
C ALA A 57 -0.01 -2.69 22.13
N GLU A 58 -0.79 -1.85 22.80
CA GLU A 58 -1.78 -0.97 22.17
C GLU A 58 -1.12 0.02 21.20
N GLY A 59 -0.07 0.73 21.63
CA GLY A 59 0.65 1.67 20.78
C GLY A 59 1.32 1.01 19.58
N TRP A 60 1.83 -0.22 19.75
CA TRP A 60 2.34 -1.00 18.64
C TRP A 60 1.22 -1.36 17.65
N ALA A 61 0.09 -1.87 18.13
CA ALA A 61 -1.03 -2.30 17.28
C ALA A 61 -1.64 -1.15 16.47
N GLU A 62 -1.85 0.02 17.09
CA GLU A 62 -2.39 1.21 16.41
C GLU A 62 -1.54 1.65 15.20
N VAL A 63 -0.22 1.42 15.27
CA VAL A 63 0.70 1.86 14.22
C VAL A 63 1.11 0.73 13.29
N ALA A 64 1.13 -0.52 13.71
CA ALA A 64 1.50 -1.65 12.86
C ALA A 64 0.64 -1.74 11.58
N GLU A 65 -0.63 -1.35 11.66
CA GLU A 65 -1.54 -1.32 10.50
C GLU A 65 -1.32 -0.13 9.57
N THR A 66 -0.69 0.95 10.06
CA THR A 66 -0.48 2.20 9.31
C THR A 66 0.98 2.45 8.94
N ALA A 67 1.90 1.69 9.53
CA ALA A 67 3.32 1.78 9.25
C ALA A 67 3.59 1.39 7.78
N PRO A 68 4.46 2.14 7.07
CA PRO A 68 4.86 1.75 5.73
C PRO A 68 5.47 0.35 5.76
N ALA A 69 4.98 -0.52 4.89
CA ALA A 69 5.55 -1.85 4.74
C ALA A 69 7.05 -1.74 4.39
N LEU A 70 7.91 -2.39 5.18
CA LEU A 70 9.36 -2.52 4.91
C LEU A 70 9.65 -3.43 3.70
N SER A 71 8.62 -4.07 3.16
CA SER A 71 8.66 -4.88 1.96
C SER A 71 8.30 -4.04 0.72
N CYS A 72 8.78 -4.46 -0.45
CA CYS A 72 8.29 -3.95 -1.73
C CYS A 72 6.91 -4.55 -2.11
N THR A 73 6.44 -5.52 -1.33
CA THR A 73 5.20 -6.27 -1.56
C THR A 73 4.22 -6.05 -0.43
N ASP A 74 2.99 -5.67 -0.78
CA ASP A 74 1.85 -5.55 0.12
C ASP A 74 1.39 -6.94 0.58
N VAL A 75 1.19 -7.12 1.88
CA VAL A 75 0.90 -8.44 2.46
C VAL A 75 -0.53 -8.94 2.17
N TYR A 76 -1.47 -8.04 1.88
CA TYR A 76 -2.87 -8.39 1.66
C TYR A 76 -3.16 -8.80 0.23
N THR A 77 -2.50 -8.16 -0.73
CA THR A 77 -2.69 -8.37 -2.16
C THR A 77 -1.49 -9.05 -2.82
N GLY A 78 -0.32 -9.04 -2.19
CA GLY A 78 0.91 -9.45 -2.84
C GLY A 78 1.34 -8.53 -3.99
N LEU A 79 0.67 -7.40 -4.23
CA LEU A 79 1.04 -6.39 -5.22
C LEU A 79 2.16 -5.48 -4.66
N ALA A 80 2.63 -4.51 -5.43
CA ALA A 80 3.63 -3.57 -4.95
C ALA A 80 3.09 -2.70 -3.81
N THR A 81 3.95 -2.36 -2.86
CA THR A 81 3.67 -1.32 -1.86
C THR A 81 3.69 0.07 -2.50
N GLN A 82 3.06 1.05 -1.84
CA GLN A 82 3.02 2.42 -2.33
C GLN A 82 4.42 3.03 -2.54
N ALA A 83 5.32 2.82 -1.58
CA ALA A 83 6.69 3.32 -1.69
C ALA A 83 7.41 2.71 -2.91
N HIS A 84 7.26 1.40 -3.14
CA HIS A 84 7.86 0.72 -4.28
C HIS A 84 7.25 1.19 -5.61
N PHE A 85 5.93 1.33 -5.67
CA PHE A 85 5.22 1.81 -6.86
C PHE A 85 5.62 3.25 -7.24
N GLN A 86 5.68 4.16 -6.26
CA GLN A 86 6.12 5.54 -6.47
C GLN A 86 7.57 5.61 -6.95
N ARG A 87 8.46 4.82 -6.37
CA ARG A 87 9.84 4.70 -6.84
C ARG A 87 9.87 4.24 -8.30
N ARG A 88 9.06 3.24 -8.67
CA ARG A 88 9.01 2.76 -10.06
C ARG A 88 8.53 3.83 -11.03
N ILE A 89 7.55 4.65 -10.65
CA ILE A 89 7.12 5.83 -11.44
C ILE A 89 8.31 6.77 -11.65
N HIS A 90 9.04 7.10 -10.58
CA HIS A 90 10.21 7.99 -10.69
C HIS A 90 11.31 7.41 -11.59
N GLU A 91 11.59 6.11 -11.49
CA GLU A 91 12.58 5.43 -12.33
C GLU A 91 12.23 5.53 -13.81
N VAL A 92 10.98 5.29 -14.19
CA VAL A 92 10.56 5.36 -15.60
C VAL A 92 10.39 6.80 -16.10
N SER A 93 10.13 7.76 -15.21
CA SER A 93 10.03 9.18 -15.59
C SER A 93 11.40 9.86 -15.71
N ALA A 94 12.39 9.45 -14.90
CA ALA A 94 13.68 10.12 -14.82
C ALA A 94 14.69 9.59 -15.83
N ALA A 95 14.52 8.35 -16.28
CA ALA A 95 15.45 7.76 -17.22
C ALA A 95 14.88 7.83 -18.64
N GLU A 96 15.78 8.01 -19.62
CA GLU A 96 15.50 7.97 -21.06
C GLU A 96 15.20 6.52 -21.49
N TRP A 97 14.20 5.89 -20.87
CA TRP A 97 13.80 4.53 -21.23
C TRP A 97 13.18 4.60 -22.63
N PRO A 98 13.61 3.74 -23.56
CA PRO A 98 12.96 3.62 -24.85
C PRO A 98 11.56 3.02 -24.62
N GLY A 99 10.53 3.88 -24.63
CA GLY A 99 9.13 3.46 -24.54
C GLY A 99 8.25 4.50 -23.86
N SER A 100 7.04 4.68 -24.38
CA SER A 100 6.00 5.45 -23.70
C SER A 100 5.44 4.63 -22.55
N TYR A 101 5.42 5.20 -21.33
CA TYR A 101 4.78 4.57 -20.17
C TYR A 101 3.44 5.24 -19.89
N ALA A 102 2.53 4.50 -19.27
CA ALA A 102 1.27 5.05 -18.78
C ALA A 102 0.91 4.45 -17.42
N LEU A 103 0.14 5.22 -16.67
CA LEU A 103 -0.52 4.80 -15.44
C LEU A 103 -2.00 4.56 -15.74
N ALA A 104 -2.46 3.33 -15.55
CA ALA A 104 -3.87 3.00 -15.51
C ALA A 104 -4.36 2.90 -14.07
N ILE A 105 -5.57 3.39 -13.82
CA ILE A 105 -6.24 3.29 -12.51
C ILE A 105 -7.58 2.62 -12.73
N ILE A 106 -7.73 1.41 -12.18
CA ILE A 106 -9.00 0.66 -12.15
C ILE A 106 -9.63 0.89 -10.78
N SER A 107 -10.60 1.80 -10.72
CA SER A 107 -11.41 2.10 -9.54
C SER A 107 -12.43 0.99 -9.29
N LEU A 108 -12.52 0.54 -8.04
CA LEU A 108 -13.43 -0.49 -7.57
C LEU A 108 -14.49 0.10 -6.63
N PRO A 109 -15.69 -0.50 -6.54
CA PRO A 109 -16.68 -0.15 -5.54
C PRO A 109 -16.10 -0.22 -4.13
N ARG A 110 -16.34 0.82 -3.32
CA ARG A 110 -15.91 0.79 -1.91
C ARG A 110 -16.70 -0.26 -1.12
N PRO A 111 -16.06 -0.92 -0.14
CA PRO A 111 -16.72 -1.90 0.70
C PRO A 111 -17.77 -1.20 1.58
N ARG A 112 -18.95 -1.80 1.71
CA ARG A 112 -20.01 -1.26 2.57
C ARG A 112 -19.68 -1.56 4.03
N GLY A 113 -19.68 -0.53 4.88
CA GLY A 113 -19.52 -0.69 6.33
C GLY A 113 -18.10 -1.04 6.81
N SER A 114 -17.09 -0.95 5.95
CA SER A 114 -15.69 -1.15 6.32
C SER A 114 -14.79 -0.11 5.64
N ARG A 115 -13.60 0.10 6.19
CA ARG A 115 -12.55 0.92 5.56
C ARG A 115 -11.79 0.18 4.46
N SER A 116 -11.85 -1.15 4.46
CA SER A 116 -11.16 -2.01 3.49
C SER A 116 -11.99 -3.24 3.11
N HIS A 117 -11.71 -3.81 1.94
CA HIS A 117 -12.29 -5.09 1.53
C HIS A 117 -11.76 -6.21 2.43
N CYS A 118 -12.51 -7.31 2.53
CA CYS A 118 -12.04 -8.45 3.32
C CYS A 118 -10.73 -9.01 2.74
N TRP A 119 -9.86 -9.50 3.63
CA TRP A 119 -8.51 -9.94 3.25
C TRP A 119 -8.52 -11.02 2.16
N THR A 120 -9.51 -11.92 2.16
CA THR A 120 -9.61 -12.98 1.14
C THR A 120 -9.91 -12.43 -0.25
N LEU A 121 -10.73 -11.38 -0.33
CA LEU A 121 -10.99 -10.70 -1.60
C LEU A 121 -9.74 -9.96 -2.09
N LEU A 122 -9.01 -9.30 -1.18
CA LEU A 122 -7.75 -8.63 -1.50
C LEU A 122 -6.67 -9.60 -2.00
N ALA A 123 -6.54 -10.76 -1.37
CA ALA A 123 -5.60 -11.79 -1.80
C ALA A 123 -5.93 -12.31 -3.21
N ARG A 124 -7.21 -12.65 -3.46
CA ARG A 124 -7.66 -13.11 -4.78
C ARG A 124 -7.53 -12.04 -5.86
N LEU A 125 -7.82 -10.78 -5.52
CA LEU A 125 -7.63 -9.64 -6.41
C LEU A 125 -6.16 -9.53 -6.82
N GLY A 126 -5.27 -9.64 -5.84
CA GLY A 126 -3.85 -9.60 -6.05
C GLY A 126 -3.33 -10.70 -6.98
N ASP A 127 -3.74 -11.95 -6.72
CA ASP A 127 -3.39 -13.09 -7.55
C ASP A 127 -3.90 -12.94 -8.98
N LEU A 128 -5.15 -12.50 -9.14
CA LEU A 128 -5.76 -12.27 -10.45
C LEU A 128 -5.02 -11.18 -11.25
N VAL A 129 -4.72 -10.03 -10.63
CA VAL A 129 -3.95 -8.96 -11.28
C VAL A 129 -2.57 -9.45 -11.72
N LYS A 130 -1.89 -10.27 -10.91
CA LYS A 130 -0.60 -10.84 -11.28
C LYS A 130 -0.69 -11.80 -12.47
N VAL A 131 -1.71 -12.64 -12.52
CA VAL A 131 -1.95 -13.58 -13.62
C VAL A 131 -2.21 -12.83 -14.92
N GLU A 132 -3.11 -11.86 -14.90
CA GLU A 132 -3.51 -11.11 -16.10
C GLU A 132 -2.35 -10.24 -16.65
N LEU A 133 -1.52 -9.69 -15.76
CA LEU A 133 -0.38 -8.87 -16.15
C LEU A 133 0.92 -9.65 -16.31
N GLN A 134 0.90 -10.99 -16.22
CA GLN A 134 2.11 -11.80 -16.31
C GLN A 134 2.83 -11.59 -17.65
N GLY A 135 4.14 -11.32 -17.60
CA GLY A 135 4.97 -11.13 -18.78
C GLY A 135 4.89 -9.74 -19.42
N THR A 136 4.02 -8.84 -18.92
CA THR A 136 3.90 -7.46 -19.45
C THR A 136 5.01 -6.52 -18.95
N GLY A 137 5.69 -6.88 -17.86
CA GLY A 137 6.60 -5.99 -17.13
C GLY A 137 5.89 -4.90 -16.33
N ALA A 138 4.55 -4.92 -16.26
CA ALA A 138 3.78 -3.97 -15.49
C ALA A 138 4.02 -4.13 -13.98
N THR A 139 4.00 -3.01 -13.27
CA THR A 139 3.96 -2.98 -11.80
C THR A 139 2.55 -2.57 -11.39
N ALA A 140 1.95 -3.26 -10.43
CA ALA A 140 0.63 -2.94 -9.91
C ALA A 140 0.66 -2.71 -8.40
N MET A 141 -0.21 -1.83 -7.90
CA MET A 141 -0.43 -1.53 -6.49
C MET A 141 -1.93 -1.43 -6.23
N TYR A 142 -2.39 -1.84 -5.06
CA TYR A 142 -3.75 -1.57 -4.61
C TYR A 142 -3.78 -0.47 -3.53
N GLN A 143 -4.61 0.55 -3.72
CA GLN A 143 -4.82 1.62 -2.73
C GLN A 143 -6.19 2.28 -2.91
N HIS A 144 -6.84 2.66 -1.81
CA HIS A 144 -8.10 3.44 -1.83
C HIS A 144 -9.23 2.84 -2.68
N SER A 145 -9.40 1.50 -2.68
CA SER A 145 -10.34 0.79 -3.56
C SER A 145 -10.04 1.03 -5.04
N ALA A 146 -8.77 1.07 -5.42
CA ALA A 146 -8.33 1.11 -6.81
C ALA A 146 -7.06 0.28 -7.02
N VAL A 147 -6.94 -0.31 -8.21
CA VAL A 147 -5.70 -0.94 -8.69
C VAL A 147 -5.00 0.05 -9.61
N HIS A 148 -3.79 0.45 -9.22
CA HIS A 148 -2.90 1.32 -9.97
C HIS A 148 -1.90 0.46 -10.73
N ILE A 149 -1.79 0.65 -12.04
CA ILE A 149 -0.98 -0.19 -12.92
C ILE A 149 -0.08 0.71 -13.75
N LEU A 150 1.23 0.60 -13.54
CA LEU A 150 2.25 1.24 -14.35
C LEU A 150 2.75 0.24 -15.39
N PHE A 151 2.68 0.60 -16.67
CA PHE A 151 3.01 -0.30 -17.77
C PHE A 151 3.62 0.45 -18.96
N SER A 152 4.37 -0.25 -19.80
CA SER A 152 4.80 0.26 -21.10
C SER A 152 3.64 0.17 -22.10
N VAL A 153 3.40 1.24 -22.85
CA VAL A 153 2.31 1.34 -23.80
C VAL A 153 2.64 0.48 -25.02
N SER A 154 1.85 -0.57 -25.22
CA SER A 154 1.84 -1.43 -26.40
C SER A 154 0.43 -1.99 -26.57
N GLU A 155 0.07 -2.41 -27.79
CA GLU A 155 -1.24 -3.00 -28.07
C GLU A 155 -1.49 -4.24 -27.20
N SER A 156 -0.49 -5.12 -27.05
CA SER A 156 -0.59 -6.30 -26.19
C SER A 156 -0.84 -5.93 -24.72
N ASN A 157 -0.11 -4.95 -24.18
CA ASN A 157 -0.29 -4.54 -22.78
C ASN A 157 -1.64 -3.84 -22.55
N LEU A 158 -2.15 -3.11 -23.53
CA LEU A 158 -3.48 -2.50 -23.45
C LEU A 158 -4.59 -3.57 -23.43
N THR A 159 -4.47 -4.60 -24.28
CA THR A 159 -5.41 -5.74 -24.26
C THR A 159 -5.39 -6.45 -22.92
N ARG A 160 -4.19 -6.76 -22.39
CA ARG A 160 -4.04 -7.38 -21.06
C ARG A 160 -4.65 -6.54 -19.93
N LEU A 161 -4.54 -5.23 -20.02
CA LEU A 161 -5.12 -4.33 -19.02
C LEU A 161 -6.67 -4.35 -19.07
N VAL A 162 -7.25 -4.40 -20.27
CA VAL A 162 -8.71 -4.54 -20.43
C VAL A 162 -9.18 -5.90 -19.90
N GLU A 163 -8.47 -6.98 -20.22
CA GLU A 163 -8.72 -8.32 -19.66
C GLU A 163 -8.65 -8.30 -18.14
N CYS A 164 -7.63 -7.67 -17.56
CA CYS A 164 -7.48 -7.48 -16.13
C CYS A 164 -8.68 -6.76 -15.51
N LYS A 165 -9.19 -5.69 -16.14
CA LYS A 165 -10.40 -5.00 -15.67
C LYS A 165 -11.61 -5.93 -15.69
N THR A 166 -11.85 -6.64 -16.79
CA THR A 166 -12.97 -7.57 -16.92
C THR A 166 -12.89 -8.71 -15.89
N ALA A 167 -11.70 -9.24 -15.67
CA ALA A 167 -11.44 -10.30 -14.70
C ALA A 167 -11.66 -9.81 -13.25
N LEU A 168 -11.29 -8.55 -12.94
CA LEU A 168 -11.60 -7.91 -11.66
C LEU A 168 -13.11 -7.75 -11.45
N GLU A 169 -13.87 -7.38 -12.49
CA GLU A 169 -15.33 -7.24 -12.40
C GLU A 169 -16.05 -8.56 -12.13
N ALA A 170 -15.50 -9.68 -12.61
CA ALA A 170 -16.03 -11.01 -12.35
C ALA A 170 -15.69 -11.52 -10.93
N LEU A 171 -14.81 -10.84 -10.19
CA LEU A 171 -14.32 -11.32 -8.90
C LEU A 171 -15.36 -11.14 -7.78
N GLY A 172 -15.42 -12.13 -6.89
CA GLY A 172 -16.27 -12.09 -5.69
C GLY A 172 -17.74 -11.91 -6.05
N ASP A 173 -18.24 -12.72 -6.98
CA ASP A 173 -19.63 -12.73 -7.46
C ASP A 173 -20.12 -11.36 -7.96
N GLY A 174 -19.22 -10.58 -8.58
CA GLY A 174 -19.53 -9.24 -9.08
C GLY A 174 -19.48 -8.13 -8.02
N SER A 175 -18.97 -8.41 -6.81
CA SER A 175 -18.82 -7.40 -5.74
C SER A 175 -17.96 -6.19 -6.14
N LEU A 176 -17.09 -6.36 -7.14
CA LEU A 176 -16.22 -5.32 -7.69
C LEU A 176 -16.82 -4.64 -8.95
N CYS A 177 -18.01 -5.04 -9.37
CA CYS A 177 -18.73 -4.44 -10.49
C CYS A 177 -19.63 -3.29 -10.00
N PRO A 178 -19.68 -2.15 -10.71
CA PRO A 178 -18.86 -1.80 -11.87
C PRO A 178 -17.48 -1.28 -11.46
N SER A 179 -16.48 -1.51 -12.31
CA SER A 179 -15.17 -0.88 -12.18
C SER A 179 -14.99 0.22 -13.23
N GLY A 180 -14.38 1.34 -12.82
CA GLY A 180 -14.03 2.44 -13.73
C GLY A 180 -12.54 2.41 -14.06
N MET A 181 -12.14 2.64 -15.31
CA MET A 181 -10.73 2.71 -15.69
C MET A 181 -10.36 4.07 -16.25
N LYS A 182 -9.26 4.65 -15.77
CA LYS A 182 -8.67 5.91 -16.26
C LYS A 182 -7.22 5.70 -16.64
N PHE A 183 -6.77 6.45 -17.65
CA PHE A 183 -5.41 6.38 -18.18
C PHE A 183 -4.72 7.73 -18.06
N TYR A 184 -3.45 7.69 -17.68
CA TYR A 184 -2.58 8.85 -17.52
C TYR A 184 -1.24 8.56 -18.21
N PRO A 185 -0.99 9.12 -19.40
CA PRO A 185 0.30 8.95 -20.06
C PRO A 185 1.41 9.61 -19.24
N LEU A 186 2.56 8.95 -19.13
CA LEU A 186 3.77 9.49 -18.52
C LEU A 186 4.71 9.89 -19.68
N SER A 187 4.64 11.17 -20.09
CA SER A 187 5.49 11.69 -21.15
C SER A 187 6.95 11.75 -20.70
N GLY A 188 7.86 11.19 -21.49
CA GLY A 188 9.29 11.42 -21.35
C GLY A 188 9.68 12.80 -21.91
N GLY A 189 9.41 13.88 -21.16
CA GLY A 189 9.91 15.26 -21.36
C GLY A 189 9.53 16.01 -22.66
N PRO A 190 9.83 17.32 -22.72
CA PRO A 190 9.07 18.38 -22.05
C PRO A 190 7.67 18.57 -22.70
N GLU A 191 6.78 19.23 -21.97
CA GLU A 191 5.42 19.59 -22.39
C GLU A 191 5.31 19.95 -23.87
N THR A 192 4.49 19.20 -24.62
CA THR A 192 3.78 19.76 -25.77
C THR A 192 2.40 19.14 -25.88
N ALA A 193 1.41 20.03 -25.77
CA ALA A 193 0.03 19.95 -26.24
C ALA A 193 -0.90 18.90 -25.62
N VAL A 194 -1.74 19.39 -24.70
CA VAL A 194 -3.13 18.93 -24.55
C VAL A 194 -3.81 19.07 -25.91
N ILE A 195 -4.03 17.95 -26.61
CA ILE A 195 -4.94 17.90 -27.76
C ILE A 195 -6.33 17.60 -27.22
N THR A 196 -7.12 18.65 -27.06
CA THR A 196 -8.58 18.53 -26.96
C THR A 196 -9.14 18.49 -28.38
N ALA A 197 -9.63 17.32 -28.81
CA ALA A 197 -10.52 17.15 -29.95
C ALA A 197 -11.61 16.17 -29.48
N ALA A 198 -12.91 16.38 -29.68
CA ALA A 198 -13.67 17.23 -30.58
C ALA A 198 -15.05 17.51 -29.90
N ARG A 199 -15.96 18.37 -30.37
CA ARG A 199 -16.44 18.54 -31.74
C ARG A 199 -17.40 19.74 -31.77
N ASP A 200 -17.21 20.63 -32.75
CA ASP A 200 -18.28 21.46 -33.28
C ASP A 200 -19.39 20.57 -33.86
N ALA A 201 -20.63 20.95 -33.61
CA ALA A 201 -21.77 20.65 -34.46
C ALA A 201 -22.48 21.97 -34.74
N SER A 202 -22.30 22.47 -35.96
CA SER A 202 -22.96 23.66 -36.50
C SER A 202 -24.40 23.35 -36.93
N PHE A 203 -25.34 24.22 -36.57
CA PHE A 203 -26.32 24.95 -37.41
C PHE A 203 -27.34 25.65 -36.51
#